data_AF-A0A5S9C3B2-F1
#
_entry.id   AF-A0A5S9C3B2-F1
#
_cell.length_a   1.000
_cell.length_b   1.000
_cell.length_c   1.000
_cell.angle_alpha   90.00
_cell.angle_beta   90.00
_cell.angle_gamma   90.00
#
_symmetry.space_group_name_H-M   'P 1'
#
loop_
_entity.id
_entity.type
_entity.pdbx_description
1 polymer ?
#
loop_
_entity_poly.entity_id
_entity_poly.type
_entity_poly.pdbx_seq_one_letter_code
_entity_poly.pdbx_strand_id
1 'polypeptide(L)'
;MSPMIGPVIGPDIVPDIEPTIVPDIGPDISLRKKDAQKKTIRTVIAPEHKHKYKDIENGLKGEEKVLIEQMAQHCEAFKANFKGAAQGDWVKSAMSEIDSIKDDLKKINS
;
A
#
# COMPACT_ATOMS: atom_id res chain seq x y z
N MET A 1 54.71 76.96 2.74
CA MET A 1 55.28 76.82 4.09
C MET A 1 54.69 75.56 4.72
N SER A 2 55.55 74.70 5.25
CA SER A 2 55.28 73.34 5.76
C SER A 2 54.72 73.39 7.21
N PRO A 3 54.15 72.29 7.77
CA PRO A 3 55.04 71.26 8.30
C PRO A 3 54.60 69.80 8.11
N MET A 4 55.63 68.95 7.98
CA MET A 4 55.67 67.52 8.33
C MET A 4 55.46 67.29 9.83
N ILE A 5 55.46 66.00 10.21
CA ILE A 5 55.63 65.31 11.52
C ILE A 5 54.30 64.62 11.90
N GLY A 6 54.11 63.30 11.69
CA GLY A 6 54.71 62.12 12.35
C GLY A 6 53.73 61.57 13.43
N PRO A 7 53.81 60.36 14.03
CA PRO A 7 54.43 59.06 13.70
C PRO A 7 53.40 57.90 13.51
N VAL A 8 53.91 56.74 13.09
CA VAL A 8 53.21 55.44 12.92
C VAL A 8 52.70 54.89 14.25
N ILE A 9 51.39 54.59 14.35
CA ILE A 9 50.83 53.66 15.33
C ILE A 9 49.66 52.92 14.67
N GLY A 10 49.89 51.68 14.24
CA GLY A 10 48.80 50.76 13.91
C GLY A 10 48.22 50.18 15.20
N PRO A 11 46.89 49.99 15.33
CA PRO A 11 46.36 49.13 16.36
C PRO A 11 46.64 47.66 15.98
N ASP A 12 47.43 47.02 16.82
CA ASP A 12 47.58 45.58 16.88
C ASP A 12 46.36 44.98 17.62
N ILE A 13 45.93 43.79 17.18
CA ILE A 13 45.01 42.82 17.84
C ILE A 13 43.52 43.28 17.93
N VAL A 14 42.48 42.55 17.52
CA VAL A 14 42.08 41.13 17.72
C VAL A 14 41.06 40.76 16.62
N PRO A 15 40.98 39.52 16.11
CA PRO A 15 39.89 39.13 15.22
C PRO A 15 38.54 39.38 15.90
N ASP A 16 37.66 40.11 15.24
CA ASP A 16 36.25 40.21 15.64
C ASP A 16 35.61 38.86 15.31
N ILE A 17 35.84 37.90 16.21
CA ILE A 17 35.07 36.67 16.25
C ILE A 17 33.72 37.09 16.81
N GLU A 18 32.81 37.52 15.95
CA GLU A 18 31.40 37.46 16.29
C GLU A 18 31.13 36.03 16.74
N PRO A 19 30.64 35.76 17.97
CA PRO A 19 30.08 34.47 18.25
C PRO A 19 28.88 34.33 17.33
N THR A 20 29.07 33.67 16.19
CA THR A 20 27.96 33.07 15.45
C THR A 20 27.37 32.05 16.41
N ILE A 21 26.41 32.50 17.20
CA ILE A 21 25.47 31.61 17.86
C ILE A 21 24.65 31.05 16.71
N VAL A 22 25.16 29.99 16.06
CA VAL A 22 24.27 29.05 15.39
C VAL A 22 23.56 28.39 16.55
N PRO A 23 22.27 28.66 16.81
CA PRO A 23 21.63 27.97 17.90
C PRO A 23 21.69 26.47 17.55
N ASP A 24 22.10 25.65 18.51
CA ASP A 24 22.22 24.19 18.39
C ASP A 24 20.81 23.55 18.32
N ILE A 25 20.02 23.94 17.32
CA ILE A 25 18.62 23.52 17.13
C ILE A 25 18.49 22.42 16.07
N GLY A 26 19.57 22.10 15.34
CA GLY A 26 19.58 21.09 14.28
C GLY A 26 19.10 19.69 14.73
N PRO A 27 19.60 19.16 15.87
CA PRO A 27 19.19 17.85 16.38
C PRO A 27 17.73 17.82 16.86
N ASP A 28 17.29 18.87 17.56
CA ASP A 28 15.97 18.99 18.20
C ASP A 28 14.84 19.16 17.17
N ILE A 29 15.06 19.96 16.11
CA ILE A 29 14.12 20.09 14.98
C ILE A 29 13.99 18.75 14.24
N SER A 30 15.09 18.02 14.07
CA SER A 30 15.08 16.72 13.39
C SER A 30 14.34 15.65 14.19
N LEU A 31 14.46 15.66 15.51
CA LEU A 31 13.73 14.76 16.41
C LEU A 31 12.22 15.06 16.38
N ARG A 32 11.83 16.34 16.52
CA ARG A 32 10.42 16.75 16.46
C ARG A 32 9.75 16.38 15.13
N LYS A 33 10.47 16.49 14.00
CA LYS A 33 9.96 16.04 12.69
C LYS A 33 9.71 14.54 12.66
N LYS A 34 10.60 13.72 13.23
CA LYS A 34 10.42 12.26 13.34
C LYS A 34 9.24 11.91 14.23
N ASP A 35 9.03 12.60 15.34
CA ASP A 35 7.89 12.37 16.22
C ASP A 35 6.57 12.76 15.57
N ALA A 36 6.54 13.89 14.85
CA ALA A 36 5.39 14.30 14.06
C ALA A 36 5.06 13.28 12.95
N GLN A 37 6.08 12.82 12.21
CA GLN A 37 5.92 11.76 11.21
C GLN A 37 5.41 10.46 11.82
N LYS A 38 5.98 10.03 12.95
CA LYS A 38 5.56 8.83 13.68
C LYS A 38 4.12 8.94 14.16
N LYS A 39 3.69 10.12 14.61
CA LYS A 39 2.30 10.40 14.96
C LYS A 39 1.41 10.25 13.73
N THR A 40 1.73 10.89 12.60
CA THR A 40 0.97 10.77 11.35
C THR A 40 0.88 9.33 10.85
N ILE A 41 1.98 8.57 10.92
CA ILE A 41 1.98 7.14 10.54
C ILE A 41 0.99 6.36 11.40
N ARG A 42 1.00 6.59 12.73
CA ARG A 42 0.14 5.87 13.67
C ARG A 42 -1.33 6.28 13.57
N THR A 43 -1.62 7.56 13.39
CA THR A 43 -2.99 8.07 13.49
C THR A 43 -3.72 8.16 12.15
N VAL A 44 -3.00 8.22 11.03
CA VAL A 44 -3.58 8.38 9.69
C VAL A 44 -3.22 7.20 8.81
N ILE A 45 -1.93 7.00 8.55
CA ILE A 45 -1.48 6.05 7.52
C ILE A 45 -1.82 4.60 7.89
N ALA A 46 -1.56 4.18 9.14
CA ALA A 46 -1.83 2.81 9.56
C ALA A 46 -3.34 2.46 9.56
N PRO A 47 -4.24 3.31 10.11
CA PRO A 47 -5.69 3.09 9.98
C PRO A 47 -6.18 3.05 8.53
N GLU A 48 -5.75 4.00 7.68
CA GLU A 48 -6.15 4.03 6.28
C GLU A 48 -5.65 2.81 5.50
N HIS A 49 -4.40 2.40 5.72
CA HIS A 49 -3.84 1.22 5.07
C HIS A 49 -4.59 -0.06 5.49
N LYS A 50 -5.00 -0.14 6.76
CA LYS A 50 -5.85 -1.23 7.26
C LYS A 50 -7.24 -1.22 6.60
N HIS A 51 -7.83 -0.04 6.41
CA HIS A 51 -9.13 0.08 5.73
C HIS A 51 -9.02 -0.33 4.26
N LYS A 52 -8.06 0.23 3.52
CA LYS A 52 -7.80 -0.12 2.12
C LYS A 52 -7.55 -1.61 1.93
N TYR A 53 -6.75 -2.22 2.83
CA TYR A 53 -6.54 -3.66 2.82
C TYR A 53 -7.85 -4.44 2.94
N LYS A 54 -8.72 -4.08 3.88
CA LYS A 54 -10.03 -4.73 4.06
C LYS A 54 -10.93 -4.55 2.85
N ASP A 55 -10.93 -3.36 2.25
CA ASP A 55 -11.76 -3.09 1.07
C ASP A 55 -11.32 -3.95 -0.11
N ILE A 56 -10.00 -4.07 -0.33
CA ILE A 56 -9.42 -4.95 -1.35
C ILE A 56 -9.77 -6.41 -1.05
N GLU A 57 -9.60 -6.87 0.19
CA GLU A 57 -9.93 -8.23 0.59
C GLU A 57 -11.40 -8.57 0.33
N ASN A 58 -12.31 -7.67 0.70
CA ASN A 58 -13.74 -7.84 0.46
C ASN A 58 -14.08 -7.80 -1.04
N GLY A 59 -13.42 -6.93 -1.80
CA GLY A 59 -13.56 -6.86 -3.26
C GLY A 59 -13.17 -8.18 -3.92
N LEU A 60 -11.99 -8.71 -3.59
CA LEU A 60 -11.49 -9.98 -4.13
C LEU A 60 -12.41 -11.15 -3.78
N LYS A 61 -12.90 -11.24 -2.54
CA LYS A 61 -13.89 -12.26 -2.14
C LYS A 61 -15.19 -12.14 -2.94
N GLY A 62 -15.64 -10.91 -3.21
CA GLY A 62 -16.79 -10.65 -4.06
C GLY A 62 -16.58 -11.11 -5.50
N GLU A 63 -15.44 -10.76 -6.10
CA GLU A 63 -15.06 -11.18 -7.45
C GLU A 63 -14.91 -12.70 -7.58
N GLU A 64 -14.27 -13.36 -6.60
CA GLU A 64 -14.14 -14.82 -6.54
C GLU A 64 -15.52 -15.50 -6.49
N LYS A 65 -16.46 -14.94 -5.71
CA LYS A 65 -17.84 -15.44 -5.67
C LYS A 65 -18.54 -15.32 -7.02
N VAL A 66 -18.42 -14.18 -7.70
CA VAL A 66 -18.99 -13.99 -9.04
C VAL A 66 -18.41 -15.02 -10.02
N LEU A 67 -17.10 -15.26 -9.97
CA LEU A 67 -16.44 -16.24 -10.84
C LEU A 67 -16.95 -17.66 -10.58
N ILE A 68 -17.11 -18.05 -9.31
CA ILE A 68 -17.66 -19.37 -8.92
C ILE A 68 -19.10 -19.52 -9.42
N GLU A 69 -19.93 -18.49 -9.26
CA GLU A 69 -21.32 -18.49 -9.74
C GLU A 69 -21.38 -18.65 -11.27
N GLN A 70 -20.56 -17.90 -12.01
CA GLN A 70 -20.44 -18.02 -13.46
C GLN A 70 -20.00 -19.42 -13.88
N MET A 71 -19.00 -20.00 -13.20
CA MET A 71 -18.52 -21.35 -13.49
C MET A 71 -19.61 -22.40 -13.27
N ALA A 72 -20.36 -22.30 -12.16
CA ALA A 72 -21.49 -23.17 -11.88
C ALA A 72 -22.60 -23.05 -12.93
N GLN A 73 -22.90 -21.82 -13.39
CA GLN A 73 -23.85 -21.59 -14.48
C GLN A 73 -23.37 -22.21 -15.80
N HIS A 74 -22.07 -22.12 -16.11
CA HIS A 74 -21.49 -22.76 -17.29
C HIS A 74 -21.59 -24.29 -17.22
N CYS A 75 -21.38 -24.90 -16.05
CA CYS A 75 -21.60 -26.34 -15.85
C CYS A 75 -23.04 -26.75 -16.20
N GLU A 76 -24.04 -26.01 -15.71
CA GLU A 76 -25.46 -26.28 -16.02
C GLU A 76 -25.76 -26.12 -17.51
N ALA A 77 -25.30 -25.02 -18.12
CA ALA A 77 -25.52 -24.75 -19.54
C ALA A 77 -24.85 -25.82 -20.42
N PHE A 78 -23.62 -26.22 -20.09
CA PHE A 78 -22.92 -27.28 -20.79
C PHE A 78 -23.68 -28.61 -20.67
N LYS A 79 -24.10 -28.99 -19.46
CA LYS A 79 -24.83 -30.24 -19.22
C LYS A 79 -26.16 -30.28 -19.99
N ALA A 80 -26.89 -29.17 -20.05
CA ALA A 80 -28.13 -29.06 -20.82
C ALA A 80 -27.90 -29.28 -22.32
N ASN A 81 -26.89 -28.63 -22.90
CA ASN A 81 -26.54 -28.79 -24.31
C ASN A 81 -26.01 -30.19 -24.62
N PHE A 82 -25.17 -30.74 -23.73
CA PHE A 82 -24.55 -32.04 -23.90
C PHE A 82 -25.56 -33.19 -23.91
N LYS A 83 -26.61 -33.11 -23.08
CA LYS A 83 -27.73 -34.07 -23.07
C LYS A 83 -28.44 -34.18 -24.43
N GLY A 84 -28.48 -33.09 -25.20
CA GLY A 84 -29.07 -33.07 -26.54
C GLY A 84 -28.13 -33.58 -27.63
N ALA A 85 -26.82 -33.66 -27.37
CA ALA A 85 -25.79 -33.94 -28.36
C ALA A 85 -25.26 -35.38 -28.32
N ALA A 86 -25.32 -36.06 -27.16
CA ALA A 86 -24.77 -37.41 -26.99
C ALA A 86 -25.61 -38.27 -26.03
N GLN A 87 -25.50 -39.61 -26.15
CA GLN A 87 -26.19 -40.59 -25.30
C GLN A 87 -25.28 -41.78 -24.94
N GLY A 88 -25.62 -42.47 -23.85
CA GLY A 88 -24.90 -43.66 -23.35
C GLY A 88 -24.56 -43.58 -21.86
N ASP A 89 -24.03 -44.65 -21.29
CA ASP A 89 -23.68 -44.69 -19.86
C ASP A 89 -22.48 -43.77 -19.53
N TRP A 90 -21.53 -43.64 -20.46
CA TRP A 90 -20.43 -42.69 -20.33
C TRP A 90 -20.92 -41.23 -20.21
N VAL A 91 -22.00 -40.87 -20.92
CA VAL A 91 -22.62 -39.55 -20.82
C VAL A 91 -23.19 -39.32 -19.42
N LYS A 92 -23.83 -40.32 -18.83
CA LYS A 92 -24.37 -40.23 -17.46
C LYS A 92 -23.24 -40.02 -16.44
N SER A 93 -22.12 -40.74 -16.60
CA SER A 93 -20.92 -40.57 -15.77
C SER A 93 -20.38 -39.14 -15.87
N ALA A 94 -20.19 -38.64 -17.09
CA ALA A 94 -19.71 -37.28 -17.33
C ALA A 94 -20.64 -36.21 -16.73
N MET A 95 -21.98 -36.38 -16.85
CA MET A 95 -22.93 -35.48 -16.21
C MET A 95 -22.82 -35.49 -14.68
N SER A 96 -22.59 -36.65 -14.07
CA SER A 96 -22.42 -36.79 -12.63
C SER A 96 -21.11 -36.15 -12.15
N GLU A 97 -20.03 -36.25 -12.93
CA GLU A 97 -18.76 -35.57 -12.63
C GLU A 97 -18.92 -34.05 -12.67
N ILE A 98 -19.68 -33.53 -13.64
CA ILE A 98 -20.00 -32.09 -13.73
C ILE A 98 -20.81 -31.62 -12.52
N ASP A 99 -21.77 -32.42 -12.03
CA ASP A 99 -22.50 -32.09 -10.80
C ASP A 99 -21.56 -32.00 -9.60
N SER A 100 -20.64 -32.96 -9.44
CA SER A 100 -19.63 -32.94 -8.37
C SER A 100 -18.74 -31.70 -8.45
N ILE A 101 -18.27 -31.32 -9.64
CA ILE A 101 -17.47 -30.11 -9.85
C ILE A 101 -18.25 -28.87 -9.42
N LYS A 102 -19.51 -28.74 -9.83
CA LYS A 102 -20.38 -27.62 -9.44
C LYS A 102 -20.59 -27.56 -7.92
N ASP A 103 -20.75 -28.71 -7.27
CA ASP A 103 -20.94 -28.76 -5.82
C ASP A 103 -19.64 -28.41 -5.08
N ASP A 104 -18.48 -28.84 -5.59
CA ASP A 104 -17.18 -28.47 -5.03
C ASP A 104 -16.89 -26.98 -5.20
N LEU A 105 -17.23 -26.39 -6.35
CA LEU A 105 -17.15 -24.94 -6.59
C LEU A 105 -17.96 -24.16 -5.55
N LYS A 106 -19.16 -24.61 -5.20
CA LYS A 106 -20.00 -23.94 -4.18
C LYS A 106 -19.41 -24.01 -2.77
N LYS A 107 -18.63 -25.05 -2.45
CA LYS A 107 -17.98 -25.21 -1.13
C LYS A 107 -16.81 -24.26 -0.93
N ILE A 108 -16.19 -23.72 -2.00
CA ILE A 108 -15.05 -22.79 -1.90
C ILE A 108 -15.43 -21.53 -1.10
N ASN A 109 -16.67 -21.07 -1.24
CA ASN A 109 -17.19 -19.87 -0.58
C ASN A 109 -18.27 -20.14 0.49
N SER A 110 -18.42 -21.40 0.94
CA SER A 110 -19.39 -21.79 1.98
C SER A 110 -18.88 -21.52 3.41
#